data_AF-A0A2S2R4Z5-F1
#
_entry.id   AF-A0A2S2R4Z5-F1
#
_cell.length_a   1.000
_cell.length_b   1.000
_cell.length_c   1.000
_cell.angle_alpha   90.00
_cell.angle_beta   90.00
_cell.angle_gamma   90.00
#
_symmetry.space_group_name_H-M   'P 1'
#
loop_
_entity.id
_entity.type
_entity.pdbx_description
1 polymer ?
#
loop_
_entity_poly.entity_id
_entity_poly.type
_entity_poly.pdbx_seq_one_letter_code
_entity_poly.pdbx_strand_id
1 'polypeptide(L)'
;MYSRYKNAYTVKVLIAITPNGLICFLSKCYGGKASDTFIINDSGFLLKLESEDEVLADKGFSGIKVPCDEKQSILVMPPILHNGRFTEEEVIKTYNVASVHIHIERVFARSKITRV
;
A
#
# COMPACT_ATOMS: atom_id res chain seq x y z
N MET A 1 18.50 -7.27 8.38
CA MET A 1 18.80 -6.65 7.07
C MET A 1 18.77 -7.65 5.93
N TYR A 2 19.20 -8.90 6.10
CA TYR A 2 19.08 -9.92 5.04
C TYR A 2 17.63 -10.41 4.87
N SER A 3 17.09 -10.27 3.65
CA SER A 3 15.83 -10.89 3.23
C SER A 3 16.12 -12.21 2.53
N ARG A 4 15.68 -13.31 3.15
CA ARG A 4 15.86 -14.65 2.59
C ARG A 4 15.07 -14.84 1.28
N TYR A 5 13.93 -14.14 1.16
CA TYR A 5 13.10 -14.15 -0.05
C TYR A 5 13.78 -13.48 -1.24
N LYS A 6 14.52 -12.39 -1.02
CA LYS A 6 15.28 -11.69 -2.06
C LYS A 6 16.74 -12.12 -2.16
N ASN A 7 17.18 -13.04 -1.29
CA ASN A 7 18.56 -13.47 -1.13
C ASN A 7 19.57 -12.31 -1.08
N ALA A 8 19.18 -11.21 -0.43
CA ALA A 8 19.93 -9.96 -0.42
C ALA A 8 19.63 -9.16 0.84
N TYR A 9 20.53 -8.23 1.19
CA TYR A 9 20.24 -7.20 2.15
C TYR A 9 19.22 -6.23 1.55
N THR A 10 18.03 -6.16 2.13
CA THR A 10 16.98 -5.28 1.64
C THR A 10 16.53 -4.33 2.74
N VAL A 11 16.17 -3.14 2.29
CA VAL A 11 15.48 -2.12 3.08
C VAL A 11 14.06 -2.00 2.53
N LYS A 12 13.09 -1.84 3.42
CA LYS A 12 11.69 -1.59 3.08
C LYS A 12 11.35 -0.15 3.47
N VAL A 13 10.49 0.48 2.68
CA VAL A 13 9.90 1.79 2.96
C VAL A 13 8.41 1.73 2.61
N LEU A 14 7.58 2.44 3.37
CA LEU A 14 6.18 2.67 3.05
C LEU A 14 6.08 4.00 2.32
N ILE A 15 5.46 3.96 1.14
CA ILE A 15 5.18 5.13 0.31
C ILE A 15 3.67 5.16 0.10
N ALA A 16 3.03 6.29 0.40
CA ALA A 16 1.66 6.54 0.00
C ALA A 16 1.64 7.61 -1.09
N ILE A 17 0.79 7.40 -2.09
CA ILE A 17 0.62 8.32 -3.20
C ILE A 17 -0.86 8.73 -3.30
N THR A 18 -1.10 9.93 -3.80
CA THR A 18 -2.44 10.32 -4.24
C THR A 18 -2.82 9.58 -5.52
N PRO A 19 -4.13 9.50 -5.85
CA PRO A 19 -4.59 9.01 -7.15
C PRO A 19 -3.96 9.73 -8.35
N ASN A 20 -3.54 11.00 -8.17
CA ASN A 20 -2.85 11.80 -9.18
C ASN A 20 -1.34 11.44 -9.33
N GLY A 21 -0.83 10.49 -8.54
CA GLY A 21 0.54 10.02 -8.61
C GLY A 21 1.57 10.85 -7.84
N LEU A 22 1.14 11.80 -7.00
CA LEU A 22 2.04 12.57 -6.12
C LEU A 22 2.31 11.79 -4.83
N ILE A 23 3.57 11.76 -4.39
CA ILE A 23 3.95 11.15 -3.11
C ILE A 23 3.42 12.03 -1.97
N CYS A 24 2.56 11.47 -1.13
CA CYS A 24 1.93 12.17 -0.01
C CYS A 24 2.44 11.70 1.35
N PHE A 25 3.11 10.55 1.39
CA PHE A 25 3.74 10.03 2.59
C PHE A 25 4.97 9.18 2.25
N LEU A 26 6.01 9.32 3.05
CA LEU A 26 7.20 8.48 3.03
C LEU A 26 7.58 8.15 4.48
N SER A 27 7.68 6.86 4.79
CA SER A 27 8.11 6.41 6.12
C SER A 27 9.63 6.44 6.30
N LYS A 28 10.08 6.26 7.55
CA LYS A 28 11.45 5.82 7.83
C LYS A 28 11.77 4.48 7.15
N CYS A 29 13.06 4.16 7.07
CA CYS A 29 13.54 2.90 6.54
C CYS A 29 13.35 1.74 7.54
N TYR A 30 12.98 0.57 7.02
CA TYR A 30 12.81 -0.66 7.79
C TYR A 30 13.73 -1.76 7.25
N GLY A 31 14.18 -2.65 8.12
CA GLY A 31 14.92 -3.82 7.68
C GLY A 31 14.04 -4.78 6.86
N GLY A 32 14.62 -5.46 5.87
CA GLY A 32 13.90 -6.38 4.97
C GLY A 32 13.10 -7.51 5.62
N LYS A 33 13.33 -7.80 6.91
CA LYS A 33 12.58 -8.79 7.71
C LYS A 33 11.33 -8.22 8.38
N ALA A 34 11.16 -6.89 8.42
CA ALA A 34 9.96 -6.27 8.99
C ALA A 34 8.73 -6.67 8.17
N SER A 35 7.66 -7.05 8.86
CA SER A 35 6.38 -7.37 8.22
C SER A 35 5.69 -6.10 7.76
N ASP A 36 4.92 -6.19 6.67
CA ASP A 36 4.26 -5.03 6.08
C ASP A 36 3.21 -4.44 7.05
N THR A 37 2.55 -5.31 7.82
CA THR A 37 1.67 -4.92 8.94
C THR A 37 2.40 -4.14 10.03
N PHE A 38 3.61 -4.56 10.42
CA PHE A 38 4.39 -3.82 11.43
C PHE A 38 4.76 -2.44 10.91
N ILE A 39 5.21 -2.36 9.65
CA ILE A 39 5.61 -1.10 9.02
C ILE A 39 4.45 -0.10 9.00
N ILE A 40 3.24 -0.51 8.60
CA ILE A 40 2.09 0.41 8.58
C ILE A 40 1.81 0.98 9.98
N ASN A 41 1.72 0.11 10.99
CA ASN A 41 1.38 0.53 12.35
C ASN A 41 2.46 1.44 12.96
N ASP A 42 3.74 1.16 12.70
CA ASP A 42 4.86 1.93 13.27
C ASP A 42 5.22 3.18 12.45
N SER A 43 4.87 3.23 11.15
CA SER A 43 5.24 4.35 10.27
C SER A 43 4.60 5.68 10.65
N GLY A 44 3.51 5.67 11.41
CA GLY A 44 2.68 6.84 11.68
C GLY A 44 1.77 7.24 10.51
N PHE A 45 1.71 6.43 9.44
CA PHE A 45 0.79 6.65 8.32
C PHE A 45 -0.67 6.70 8.79
N LEU A 46 -1.08 5.74 9.63
CA LEU A 46 -2.46 5.66 10.14
C LEU A 46 -2.87 6.89 10.98
N LEU A 47 -1.92 7.58 11.61
CA LEU A 47 -2.21 8.79 12.38
C LEU A 47 -2.54 9.99 11.50
N LYS A 48 -2.03 9.98 10.25
CA LYS A 48 -2.26 11.04 9.25
C LYS A 48 -3.57 10.89 8.51
N LEU A 49 -4.23 9.74 8.60
CA LEU A 49 -5.55 9.55 8.01
C LEU A 49 -6.58 10.38 8.75
N GLU A 50 -7.43 11.03 7.97
CA GLU A 50 -8.60 11.76 8.43
C GLU A 50 -9.85 10.88 8.29
N SER A 51 -10.95 11.33 8.91
CA SER A 51 -12.23 10.66 8.73
C SER A 51 -12.65 10.80 7.26
N GLU A 52 -13.21 9.73 6.69
CA GLU A 52 -13.60 9.63 5.27
C GLU A 52 -12.47 9.47 4.25
N ASP A 53 -11.21 9.33 4.68
CA ASP A 53 -10.12 8.96 3.77
C ASP A 53 -10.30 7.53 3.26
N GLU A 54 -10.19 7.36 1.94
CA GLU A 54 -10.13 6.06 1.26
C GLU A 54 -8.67 5.70 0.91
N VAL A 55 -8.18 4.59 1.46
CA VAL A 55 -6.82 4.11 1.19
C VAL A 55 -6.86 2.81 0.40
N LEU A 56 -6.23 2.81 -0.77
CA LEU A 56 -6.00 1.60 -1.56
C LEU A 56 -4.72 0.90 -1.07
N ALA A 57 -4.84 -0.34 -0.61
CA ALA A 57 -3.71 -1.13 -0.12
C ALA A 57 -3.51 -2.44 -0.88
N ASP A 58 -2.25 -2.85 -1.05
CA ASP A 58 -1.88 -4.15 -1.62
C ASP A 58 -2.26 -5.33 -0.69
N LYS A 59 -2.38 -6.54 -1.25
CA LYS A 59 -2.83 -7.76 -0.55
C LYS A 59 -1.97 -8.15 0.66
N GLY A 60 -0.71 -7.69 0.71
CA GLY A 60 0.20 -7.91 1.83
C GLY A 60 -0.22 -7.21 3.14
N PHE A 61 -1.23 -6.33 3.09
CA PHE A 61 -1.68 -5.52 4.22
C PHE A 61 -2.93 -6.07 4.94
N SER A 62 -3.14 -7.38 4.92
CA SER A 62 -4.30 -8.08 5.51
C SER A 62 -4.44 -8.01 7.05
N GLY A 63 -3.64 -7.18 7.74
CA GLY A 63 -3.65 -7.03 9.19
C GLY A 63 -3.63 -5.59 9.69
N ILE A 64 -4.06 -4.61 8.87
CA ILE A 64 -4.15 -3.22 9.31
C ILE A 64 -5.16 -3.14 10.46
N LYS A 65 -4.65 -2.90 11.66
CA LYS A 65 -5.46 -2.43 12.78
C LYS A 65 -5.64 -0.94 12.56
N VAL A 66 -6.68 -0.56 11.83
CA VAL A 66 -7.16 0.82 11.92
C VAL A 66 -7.44 1.05 13.42
N PRO A 67 -6.94 2.12 14.06
CA PRO A 67 -7.40 2.50 15.38
C PRO A 67 -8.89 2.91 15.23
N CYS A 68 -9.71 1.87 15.22
CA CYS A 68 -11.15 1.88 15.12
C CYS A 68 -11.65 2.24 16.50
N ASP A 69 -11.83 3.55 16.72
CA ASP A 69 -12.84 4.06 17.65
C ASP A 69 -13.21 5.52 17.34
N GLU A 70 -12.38 6.31 16.64
CA GLU A 70 -12.71 7.73 16.36
C GLU A 70 -12.58 8.20 14.90
N LYS A 71 -11.94 7.43 14.00
CA LYS A 71 -11.70 7.85 12.61
C LYS A 71 -12.30 6.85 11.62
N GLN A 72 -13.36 7.25 10.90
CA GLN A 72 -13.99 6.44 9.85
C GLN A 72 -13.16 6.45 8.56
N SER A 73 -11.91 5.99 8.61
CA SER A 73 -11.09 5.80 7.40
C SER A 73 -11.38 4.43 6.78
N ILE A 74 -11.63 4.40 5.47
CA ILE A 74 -12.03 3.19 4.73
C ILE A 74 -10.80 2.61 4.04
N LEU A 75 -10.46 1.36 4.39
CA LEU A 75 -9.44 0.60 3.67
C LEU A 75 -10.09 -0.16 2.52
N VAL A 76 -9.76 0.24 1.29
CA VAL A 76 -10.22 -0.45 0.08
C VAL A 76 -9.10 -1.38 -0.38
N MET A 77 -9.39 -2.69 -0.43
CA MET A 77 -8.49 -3.65 -1.07
C MET A 77 -8.97 -3.91 -2.50
N PRO A 78 -8.05 -4.09 -3.47
CA PRO A 78 -8.44 -4.49 -4.82
C PRO A 78 -9.29 -5.76 -4.77
N PRO A 79 -10.39 -5.83 -5.52
CA PRO A 79 -11.25 -7.01 -5.53
C PRO A 79 -10.45 -8.25 -5.96
N ILE A 80 -10.62 -9.33 -5.20
CA ILE A 80 -9.99 -10.61 -5.50
C ILE A 80 -10.90 -11.33 -6.50
N LEU A 81 -10.39 -11.61 -7.70
CA LEU A 81 -11.08 -12.46 -8.66
C LEU A 81 -11.22 -13.87 -8.05
N HIS A 82 -12.39 -14.19 -7.49
CA HIS A 82 -12.63 -15.50 -6.90
C HIS A 82 -13.26 -16.47 -7.90
N ASN A 83 -14.13 -15.98 -8.81
CA ASN A 83 -14.97 -16.84 -9.67
C ASN A 83 -14.96 -16.48 -11.18
N GLY A 84 -13.90 -15.85 -11.68
CA GLY A 84 -13.65 -15.74 -13.13
C GLY A 84 -14.48 -14.69 -13.91
N ARG A 85 -15.44 -13.99 -13.30
CA ARG A 85 -16.16 -12.84 -13.90
C ARG A 85 -16.41 -11.75 -12.88
N PHE A 86 -16.15 -10.50 -13.26
CA PHE A 86 -16.54 -9.30 -12.53
C PHE A 86 -17.89 -8.81 -13.06
N THR A 87 -18.75 -8.29 -12.20
CA THR A 87 -19.95 -7.53 -12.60
C THR A 87 -19.56 -6.16 -13.17
N GLU A 88 -20.41 -5.48 -13.95
CA GLU A 88 -20.06 -4.19 -14.59
C GLU A 88 -19.60 -3.11 -13.58
N GLU A 89 -20.25 -3.06 -12.41
CA GLU A 89 -19.88 -2.14 -11.34
C GLU A 89 -18.53 -2.49 -10.70
N GLU A 90 -18.23 -3.79 -10.55
CA GLU A 90 -16.93 -4.26 -10.09
C GLU A 90 -15.84 -4.03 -11.14
N VAL A 91 -16.15 -4.10 -12.43
CA VAL A 91 -15.20 -3.80 -13.52
C VAL A 91 -14.79 -2.32 -13.46
N ILE A 92 -15.73 -1.39 -13.27
CA ILE A 92 -15.43 0.04 -13.18
C ILE A 92 -14.59 0.35 -11.94
N LYS A 93 -14.95 -0.22 -10.78
CA LYS A 93 -14.15 -0.09 -9.56
C LYS A 93 -12.75 -0.69 -9.73
N THR A 94 -12.65 -1.84 -10.39
CA THR A 94 -11.36 -2.50 -10.71
C THR A 94 -10.53 -1.65 -11.68
N TYR A 95 -11.15 -0.97 -12.65
CA TYR A 95 -10.46 -0.10 -13.59
C TYR A 95 -9.83 1.12 -12.89
N ASN A 96 -10.60 1.77 -12.01
CA ASN A 96 -10.09 2.90 -11.23
C ASN A 96 -8.94 2.45 -10.29
N VAL A 97 -9.12 1.32 -9.63
CA VAL A 97 -8.08 0.69 -8.79
C VAL A 97 -6.83 0.35 -9.61
N ALA A 98 -6.98 -0.19 -10.82
CA ALA A 98 -5.88 -0.51 -11.72
C ALA A 98 -5.13 0.73 -12.21
N SER A 99 -5.86 1.81 -12.52
CA SER A 99 -5.27 3.10 -12.91
C SER A 99 -4.40 3.69 -11.80
N VAL A 100 -4.89 3.68 -10.55
CA VAL A 100 -4.10 4.11 -9.38
C VAL A 100 -2.91 3.17 -9.16
N HIS A 101 -3.10 1.86 -9.30
CA HIS A 101 -2.03 0.86 -9.17
C HIS A 101 -0.87 1.09 -10.15
N ILE A 102 -1.16 1.52 -11.38
CA ILE A 102 -0.11 1.87 -12.36
C ILE A 102 0.77 3.02 -11.84
N HIS A 103 0.19 4.01 -11.16
CA HIS A 103 0.96 5.11 -10.56
C HIS A 103 1.86 4.61 -9.42
N ILE A 104 1.36 3.67 -8.61
CA ILE A 104 2.13 2.99 -7.57
C ILE A 104 3.34 2.27 -8.18
N GLU A 105 3.10 1.43 -9.18
CA GLU A 105 4.17 0.67 -9.85
C GLU A 105 5.21 1.58 -10.50
N ARG A 106 4.80 2.68 -11.14
CA ARG A 106 5.73 3.67 -11.72
C ARG A 106 6.61 4.32 -10.66
N VAL A 107 6.06 4.69 -9.50
CA VAL A 107 6.82 5.29 -8.39
C VAL A 107 7.81 4.27 -7.82
N PHE A 108 7.40 3.01 -7.63
CA PHE A 108 8.29 1.95 -7.16
C PHE A 108 9.37 1.58 -8.19
N ALA A 109 9.05 1.57 -9.49
CA ALA A 109 10.03 1.32 -10.55
C ALA A 109 11.11 2.39 -10.57
N ARG A 110 10.74 3.66 -10.38
CA ARG A 110 11.69 4.78 -10.23
C ARG A 110 12.51 4.68 -8.96
N SER A 111 11.89 4.24 -7.86
CA SER A 111 12.57 4.12 -6.55
C SER A 111 13.55 2.93 -6.48
N LYS A 112 13.34 1.88 -7.28
CA LYS A 112 14.26 0.74 -7.40
C LYS A 112 15.58 1.06 -8.13
N ILE A 113 15.75 2.28 -8.67
CA ILE A 113 16.95 2.69 -9.44
C ILE A 113 18.14 3.12 -8.56
N THR A 114 18.02 3.15 -7.23
CA THR A 114 19.21 3.30 -6.37
C THR A 114 19.93 1.97 -6.19
N ARG A 115 20.87 1.67 -7.10
CA ARG A 115 22.04 0.86 -6.78
C ARG A 115 22.81 1.60 -5.70
N VAL A 116 22.94 1.00 -4.52
CA VAL A 116 23.97 1.37 -3.53
C VAL A 116 25.13 0.42 -3.73
#